data_AF-A0A9E5RHZ8-F1
#
_entry.id   AF-A0A9E5RHZ8-F1
#
_cell.length_a   1.000
_cell.length_b   1.000
_cell.length_c   1.000
_cell.angle_alpha   90.00
_cell.angle_beta   90.00
_cell.angle_gamma   90.00
#
_symmetry.space_group_name_H-M   'P 1'
#
loop_
_entity.id
_entity.type
_entity.pdbx_description
1 polymer ?
#
loop_
_entity_poly.entity_id
_entity_poly.type
_entity_poly.pdbx_seq_one_letter_code
_entity_poly.pdbx_strand_id
1 'polypeptide(L)' 'MGTLCFAHPTTLDPFYVSGDASANDEEREFILGYSLAERLLLVVHVERGARTRVISARVATRIERRLYEQS' A
#
# COMPACT_ATOMS: atom_id res chain seq x y z
N MET A 1 16.75 5.46 -7.52
CA MET A 1 15.88 6.55 -7.01
C MET A 1 14.49 6.26 -7.55
N GLY A 2 13.76 5.36 -6.88
CA GLY A 2 12.46 4.87 -7.37
C GLY A 2 11.35 5.75 -6.82
N THR A 3 10.85 6.66 -7.65
CA THR A 3 9.67 7.47 -7.32
C THR A 3 8.48 6.52 -7.23
N LEU A 4 8.00 6.24 -6.02
CA LEU A 4 6.72 5.57 -5.80
C LEU A 4 5.63 6.54 -6.29
N CYS A 5 5.15 6.32 -7.52
CA CYS A 5 4.09 7.12 -8.13
C CYS A 5 2.75 6.68 -7.53
N PHE A 6 2.35 7.30 -6.42
CA PHE A 6 1.03 7.10 -5.77
C PHE A 6 -0.03 8.05 -6.36
N ALA A 7 -0.16 8.07 -7.68
CA ALA A 7 -1.13 8.97 -8.33
C ALA A 7 -2.55 8.38 -8.39
N HIS A 8 -2.73 7.08 -8.19
CA HIS A 8 -4.02 6.43 -7.92
C HIS A 8 -3.72 4.94 -7.62
N PRO A 9 -4.20 4.36 -6.50
CA PRO A 9 -3.92 2.96 -6.12
C PRO A 9 -4.15 1.94 -7.25
N THR A 10 -5.14 2.23 -8.08
CA THR A 10 -5.63 1.39 -9.18
C THR A 10 -4.67 1.28 -10.37
N THR A 11 -3.64 2.13 -10.46
CA THR A 11 -2.79 2.21 -11.67
C THR A 11 -1.55 1.31 -11.63
N LEU A 12 -1.14 0.82 -10.46
CA LEU A 12 0.12 0.07 -10.33
C LEU A 12 -0.07 -1.45 -10.42
N ASP A 13 -1.19 -1.96 -9.91
CA ASP A 13 -1.47 -3.39 -9.82
C ASP A 13 -2.98 -3.64 -9.92
N PRO A 14 -3.48 -4.45 -10.88
CA PRO A 14 -4.90 -4.78 -10.98
C PRO A 14 -5.45 -5.58 -9.80
N PHE A 15 -4.59 -6.26 -9.05
CA PHE A 15 -4.94 -7.17 -7.94
C PHE A 15 -4.53 -6.62 -6.58
N TYR A 16 -4.36 -5.29 -6.45
CA TYR A 16 -4.02 -4.68 -5.18
C TYR A 16 -5.07 -4.99 -4.11
N VAL A 17 -4.60 -5.26 -2.90
CA VAL A 17 -5.43 -5.43 -1.71
C VAL A 17 -5.30 -4.18 -0.85
N SER A 18 -6.43 -3.53 -0.55
CA SER A 18 -6.47 -2.41 0.39
C SER A 18 -7.24 -2.77 1.66
N GLY A 19 -6.92 -2.09 2.76
CA GLY A 19 -7.66 -2.24 4.00
C GLY A 19 -7.33 -1.15 5.02
N ASP A 20 -8.00 -1.24 6.17
CA ASP A 20 -7.79 -0.32 7.28
C ASP A 20 -6.50 -0.65 8.03
N ALA A 21 -5.67 0.37 8.26
CA ALA A 21 -4.49 0.33 9.12
C ALA A 21 -4.56 1.41 10.20
N SER A 22 -5.77 1.85 10.54
CA SER A 22 -6.02 2.95 11.47
C SER A 22 -5.43 2.60 12.83
N ALA A 23 -4.68 3.55 13.39
CA ALA A 23 -3.94 3.33 14.62
C ALA A 23 -3.81 4.63 15.41
N ASN A 24 -4.01 4.55 16.73
CA ASN A 24 -3.92 5.68 17.66
C ASN A 24 -4.78 6.89 17.25
N ASP A 25 -6.04 6.63 16.88
CA ASP A 25 -7.03 7.66 16.50
C ASP A 25 -6.68 8.43 15.20
N GLU A 26 -5.74 7.90 14.41
CA GLU A 26 -5.42 8.40 13.08
C GLU A 26 -5.95 7.41 12.03
N GLU A 27 -6.85 7.90 11.18
CA GLU A 27 -7.41 7.17 10.05
C GLU A 27 -6.30 6.92 9.02
N ARG A 28 -5.91 5.65 8.88
CA ARG A 28 -4.81 5.20 8.03
C ARG A 28 -5.28 4.05 7.18
N GLU A 29 -4.82 4.04 5.95
CA GLU A 29 -5.11 2.97 5.02
C GLU A 29 -3.80 2.28 4.64
N PHE A 30 -3.91 1.00 4.30
CA PHE A 30 -2.82 0.29 3.67
C PHE A 30 -3.22 -0.22 2.30
N ILE A 31 -2.22 -0.29 1.43
CA ILE A 31 -2.28 -0.95 0.13
C ILE A 31 -1.18 -1.99 0.09
N LEU A 32 -1.53 -3.17 -0.39
CA LEU A 32 -0.65 -4.29 -0.62
C LEU A 32 -0.70 -4.63 -2.11
N GLY A 33 0.44 -4.51 -2.80
CA GLY A 33 0.50 -4.71 -4.24
C GLY A 33 1.93 -4.77 -4.76
N TYR A 34 2.08 -5.23 -6.00
CA TYR A 34 3.37 -5.28 -6.66
C TYR A 34 3.83 -3.89 -7.08
N SER A 35 5.08 -3.60 -6.78
CA SER A 35 5.79 -2.49 -7.40
C SER A 35 6.23 -2.87 -8.82
N LEU A 36 6.59 -1.86 -9.61
CA LEU A 36 7.19 -2.03 -10.94
C LEU A 36 8.48 -2.87 -10.95
N ALA A 37 9.10 -3.08 -9.79
CA ALA A 37 10.26 -3.94 -9.62
C ALA A 37 9.89 -5.39 -9.25
N GLU A 38 8.63 -5.80 -9.45
CA GLU A 38 8.09 -7.13 -9.12
C GLU A 38 8.25 -7.50 -7.63
N ARG A 39 8.31 -6.50 -6.76
CA ARG A 39 8.34 -6.70 -5.31
C ARG A 39 6.97 -6.38 -4.72
N LEU A 40 6.40 -7.34 -4.00
CA LEU A 40 5.19 -7.11 -3.21
C LEU A 40 5.51 -6.19 -2.03
N LEU A 41 4.85 -5.03 -1.99
CA LEU A 41 5.04 -4.02 -0.97
C LEU A 41 3.75 -3.81 -0.20
N LEU A 42 3.87 -3.66 1.11
CA LEU A 42 2.82 -3.09 1.97
C LEU A 42 3.16 -1.62 2.19
N VAL A 43 2.22 -0.76 1.81
CA VAL A 43 2.35 0.68 1.98
C VAL A 43 1.20 1.21 2.80
N VAL A 44 1.55 1.84 3.93
CA VAL A 44 0.60 2.53 4.80
C VAL A 44 0.65 4.01 4.47
N HIS A 45 -0.51 4.59 4.18
CA HIS A 45 -0.66 6.00 3.88
C HIS A 45 -1.85 6.60 4.64
N VAL A 46 -1.87 7.93 4.65
CA VAL A 46 -3.00 8.73 5.10
C VAL A 46 -3.38 9.70 4.01
N GLU A 47 -4.67 9.86 3.80
CA GLU A 47 -5.20 10.88 2.90
C GLU A 47 -5.56 12.12 3.71
N ARG A 48 -4.91 13.25 3.41
CA ARG A 48 -5.26 14.56 3.96
C ARG A 48 -5.70 15.48 2.82
N GLY A 49 -6.99 15.44 2.52
CA GLY A 49 -7.58 16.24 1.44
C GLY A 49 -6.96 15.89 0.09
N ALA A 50 -6.31 16.86 -0.56
CA ALA A 50 -5.67 16.66 -1.86
C ALA A 50 -4.25 16.06 -1.80
N ARG A 51 -3.78 15.60 -0.62
CA ARG A 51 -2.43 15.06 -0.43
C ARG A 51 -2.47 13.70 0.24
N THR A 52 -1.85 12.72 -0.41
CA THR A 52 -1.54 11.41 0.18
C THR A 52 -0.16 11.46 0.81
N ARG A 53 -0.06 11.14 2.10
CA ARG A 53 1.22 11.01 2.81
C ARG A 53 1.49 9.54 3.08
N VAL A 54 2.60 9.04 2.55
CA VAL A 54 3.10 7.71 2.89
C VAL A 54 3.71 7.75 4.30
N ILE A 55 3.23 6.89 5.20
CA ILE A 55 3.78 6.70 6.55
C ILE A 55 4.86 5.63 6.53
N SER A 56 4.62 4.52 5.83
CA SER A 56 5.55 3.39 5.77
C SER A 56 5.42 2.68 4.43
N ALA A 57 6.54 2.30 3.83
CA ALA A 57 6.60 1.44 2.66
C ALA A 57 7.65 0.37 2.88
N ARG A 58 7.23 -0.89 2.94
CA ARG A 58 8.11 -2.03 3.21
C ARG A 58 7.74 -3.23 2.35
N VAL A 59 8.70 -4.15 2.21
CA VAL A 59 8.42 -5.45 1.58
C VAL A 59 7.41 -6.20 2.42
N ALA A 60 6.40 -6.77 1.75
CA ALA A 60 5.36 -7.54 2.40
C ALA A 60 5.97 -8.74 3.15
N THR A 61 5.48 -8.98 4.36
CA THR A 61 5.83 -10.18 5.12
C THR A 61 5.27 -11.43 4.46
N ARG A 62 5.72 -12.62 4.89
CA ARG A 62 5.14 -13.90 4.41
C ARG A 62 3.63 -14.00 4.64
N ILE A 63 3.13 -13.44 5.74
CA ILE A 63 1.71 -13.45 6.09
C ILE A 63 0.93 -12.52 5.15
N GLU A 64 1.42 -11.29 4.97
CA GLU A 64 0.82 -10.32 4.04
C GLU A 64 0.84 -10.84 2.60
N ARG A 65 1.94 -11.45 2.17
CA ARG A 65 2.00 -12.09 0.84
C ARG A 65 0.91 -13.14 0.66
N ARG A 66 0.70 -13.99 1.67
CA ARG A 66 -0.36 -14.99 1.59
C ARG A 66 -1.75 -14.35 1.49
N LEU A 67 -1.98 -13.24 2.19
CA LEU A 67 -3.23 -12.48 2.08
C LEU A 67 -3.46 -11.99 0.65
N TYR A 68 -2.42 -11.45 0.01
CA TYR A 68 -2.46 -11.01 -1.39
C TYR A 68 -2.70 -12.16 -2.37
N GLU A 69 -2.10 -13.33 -2.13
CA GLU A 69 -2.28 -14.51 -2.98
C GLU A 69 -3.67 -15.17 -2.80
N GLN A 70 -4.41 -14.79 -1.76
CA GLN A 70 -5.73 -15.36 -1.41
C GLN A 70 -6.90 -14.43 -1.75
N SER A 71 -6.64 -13.19 -2.18
CA SER A 71 -7.65 -12.20 -2.53
C SER A 71 -8.23 -12.37 -3.92
#